data_AF-A0A2V5JGT1-F1
#
_entry.id   AF-A0A2V5JGT1-F1
#
_cell.length_a   1.000
_cell.length_b   1.000
_cell.length_c   1.000
_cell.angle_alpha   90.00
_cell.angle_beta   90.00
_cell.angle_gamma   90.00
#
_symmetry.space_group_name_H-M   'P 1'
#
loop_
_entity.id
_entity.type
_entity.pdbx_description
1 polymer ?
#
loop_
_entity_poly.entity_id
_entity_poly.type
_entity_poly.pdbx_seq_one_letter_code
_entity_poly.pdbx_strand_id
1 'polypeptide(L)'
;MKTFEEKWTAWVDGQLNGRELSEFEASLPNKAAAEAEKAGALKLGELLKRELSARTLTNEEFFSHQLRENIVRRCDAGAREARSTWWTIPRLLWTGAASLAVFLVFTVVVMHEKNPAEESQYLTQILNARVDPVVSPNASLSIFKVKQDRVTVLWTEGLQSLPADYAAK
;
A
#
# COMPACT_ATOMS: atom_id res chain seq x y z
N MET A 1 -28.12 -15.77 15.70
CA MET A 1 -28.75 -15.51 17.01
C MET A 1 -28.29 -16.59 17.96
N LYS A 2 -27.90 -16.25 19.20
CA LYS A 2 -27.56 -17.27 20.22
C LYS A 2 -28.79 -18.10 20.57
N THR A 3 -28.62 -19.40 20.79
CA THR A 3 -29.71 -20.28 21.24
C THR A 3 -30.08 -19.98 22.71
N PHE A 4 -31.21 -20.51 23.18
CA PHE A 4 -31.58 -20.40 24.60
C PHE A 4 -30.52 -21.05 25.49
N GLU A 5 -30.04 -22.24 25.15
CA GLU A 5 -29.02 -22.98 25.91
C GLU A 5 -27.70 -22.22 26.03
N GLU A 6 -27.27 -21.57 24.95
CA GLU A 6 -26.07 -20.73 24.95
C GLU A 6 -26.24 -19.51 25.86
N LYS A 7 -27.42 -18.86 25.84
CA LYS A 7 -27.72 -17.74 26.73
C LYS A 7 -27.85 -18.19 28.19
N TRP A 8 -28.46 -19.35 28.43
CA TRP A 8 -28.56 -19.96 29.76
C TRP A 8 -27.19 -20.23 30.36
N THR A 9 -26.30 -20.89 29.61
CA THR A 9 -24.93 -21.18 30.06
C THR A 9 -24.17 -19.89 30.32
N ALA A 10 -24.23 -18.92 29.40
CA ALA A 10 -23.61 -17.61 29.60
C ALA A 10 -24.19 -16.84 30.80
N TRP A 11 -25.47 -17.03 31.12
CA TRP A 11 -26.12 -16.42 32.29
C TRP A 11 -25.67 -17.08 33.60
N VAL A 12 -25.56 -18.42 33.60
CA VAL A 12 -25.00 -19.20 34.73
C VAL A 12 -23.56 -18.78 35.00
N ASP A 13 -22.75 -18.65 33.95
CA ASP A 13 -21.34 -18.25 34.01
C ASP A 13 -21.11 -16.74 34.25
N GLY A 14 -22.17 -15.93 34.30
CA GLY A 14 -22.07 -14.48 34.53
C GLY A 14 -21.46 -13.70 33.35
N GLN A 15 -21.53 -14.25 32.13
CA GLN A 15 -21.01 -13.65 30.90
C GLN A 15 -22.07 -12.82 30.14
N LEU A 16 -23.35 -12.91 30.52
CA LEU A 16 -24.39 -12.02 29.98
C LEU A 16 -24.34 -10.67 30.67
N ASN A 17 -24.14 -9.61 29.89
CA ASN A 17 -24.01 -8.24 30.38
C ASN A 17 -25.04 -7.29 29.73
N GLY A 18 -25.40 -6.23 30.48
CA GLY A 18 -26.19 -5.11 29.96
C GLY A 18 -27.55 -5.53 29.40
N ARG A 19 -27.79 -5.19 28.13
CA ARG A 19 -29.08 -5.42 27.46
C ARG A 19 -29.41 -6.90 27.28
N GLU A 20 -28.41 -7.72 26.93
CA GLU A 20 -28.62 -9.16 26.72
C GLU A 20 -29.09 -9.86 28.00
N LEU A 21 -28.57 -9.43 29.16
CA LEU A 21 -28.99 -9.93 30.47
C LEU A 21 -30.46 -9.58 30.74
N SER A 22 -30.84 -8.31 30.56
CA SER A 22 -32.23 -7.87 30.79
C SER A 22 -33.23 -8.54 29.85
N GLU A 23 -32.87 -8.72 28.59
CA GLU A 23 -33.71 -9.42 27.60
C GLU A 23 -33.87 -10.90 27.94
N PHE A 24 -32.78 -11.55 28.39
CA PHE A 24 -32.81 -12.94 28.80
C PHE A 24 -33.65 -13.14 30.06
N GLU A 25 -33.43 -12.33 31.10
CA GLU A 25 -34.20 -12.41 32.35
C GLU A 25 -35.70 -12.12 32.13
N ALA A 26 -36.04 -11.23 31.22
CA ALA A 26 -37.43 -10.97 30.82
C ALA A 26 -38.06 -12.13 30.03
N SER A 27 -37.24 -12.94 29.34
CA SER A 27 -37.72 -14.12 28.60
C SER A 27 -37.97 -15.34 29.49
N LEU A 28 -37.49 -15.32 30.75
CA LEU A 28 -37.65 -16.44 31.68
C LEU A 28 -39.10 -16.52 32.19
N PRO A 29 -39.80 -17.66 32.05
CA PRO A 29 -41.17 -17.82 32.54
C PRO A 29 -41.30 -17.66 34.06
N ASN A 30 -40.28 -18.08 34.81
CA ASN A 30 -40.20 -17.91 36.25
C ASN A 30 -38.74 -17.65 36.66
N LYS A 31 -38.41 -16.39 36.90
CA LYS A 31 -37.05 -15.97 37.30
C LYS A 31 -36.59 -16.62 38.60
N ALA A 32 -37.47 -16.76 39.59
CA ALA A 32 -37.10 -17.36 40.88
C ALA A 32 -36.76 -18.86 40.76
N ALA A 33 -37.50 -19.60 39.92
CA ALA A 33 -37.18 -20.99 39.65
C ALA A 33 -35.85 -21.13 38.88
N ALA A 34 -35.63 -20.28 37.86
CA ALA A 34 -34.38 -20.24 37.11
C ALA A 34 -33.16 -19.90 37.99
N GLU A 35 -33.31 -18.97 38.94
CA GLU A 35 -32.26 -18.65 39.91
C GLU A 35 -31.97 -19.81 40.86
N ALA A 36 -33.00 -20.55 41.30
CA ALA A 36 -32.83 -21.75 42.11
C ALA A 36 -32.09 -22.86 41.33
N GLU A 37 -32.43 -23.06 40.06
CA GLU A 37 -31.72 -23.99 39.17
C GLU A 37 -30.26 -23.57 38.94
N LYS A 38 -30.01 -22.28 38.70
CA LYS A 38 -28.64 -21.73 38.62
C LYS A 38 -27.84 -22.00 39.90
N ALA A 39 -28.45 -21.78 41.07
CA ALA A 39 -27.80 -22.07 42.35
C ALA A 39 -27.50 -23.58 42.50
N GLY A 40 -28.41 -24.44 42.05
CA GLY A 40 -28.21 -25.89 41.99
C GLY A 40 -27.04 -26.29 41.08
N ALA A 41 -26.96 -25.71 39.88
CA ALA A 41 -25.89 -25.94 38.93
C ALA A 41 -24.52 -25.50 39.48
N LEU A 42 -24.45 -24.34 40.13
CA LEU A 42 -23.23 -23.86 40.78
C LEU A 42 -22.82 -24.79 41.93
N LYS A 43 -23.78 -25.21 42.77
CA LYS A 43 -23.51 -26.17 43.86
C LYS A 43 -23.00 -27.50 43.34
N LEU A 44 -23.59 -28.01 42.25
CA LEU A 44 -23.11 -29.23 41.59
C LEU A 44 -21.69 -29.04 41.05
N GLY A 45 -21.41 -27.90 40.40
CA GLY A 45 -20.07 -27.57 39.90
C GLY A 45 -19.03 -27.54 41.01
N GLU A 46 -19.34 -26.94 42.16
CA GLU A 46 -18.45 -26.93 43.32
C GLU A 46 -18.23 -28.31 43.93
N LEU A 47 -19.28 -29.13 44.01
CA LEU A 47 -19.15 -30.53 44.43
C LEU A 47 -18.25 -31.32 43.47
N LEU A 48 -18.44 -31.16 42.16
CA LEU A 48 -17.63 -31.84 41.16
C LEU A 48 -16.16 -31.41 41.24
N LYS A 49 -15.88 -30.11 41.38
CA LYS A 49 -14.50 -29.62 41.56
C LYS A 49 -13.82 -30.19 42.79
N ARG A 50 -14.58 -30.33 43.89
CA ARG A 50 -14.10 -30.90 45.15
C ARG A 50 -13.79 -32.39 45.02
N GLU A 51 -14.74 -33.17 44.52
CA GLU A 51 -14.62 -34.63 44.44
C GLU A 51 -13.66 -35.07 43.33
N LEU A 52 -13.63 -34.36 42.19
CA LEU A 52 -12.76 -34.68 41.07
C LEU A 52 -11.34 -34.12 41.21
N SER A 53 -10.93 -33.71 42.43
CA SER A 53 -9.60 -33.23 42.84
C SER A 53 -8.63 -33.11 41.66
N ALA A 54 -8.47 -31.88 41.16
CA ALA A 54 -7.67 -31.61 39.97
C ALA A 54 -6.32 -32.33 40.07
N ARG A 55 -6.03 -33.19 39.09
CA ARG A 55 -4.79 -33.94 39.04
C ARG A 55 -3.63 -32.96 39.15
N THR A 56 -2.78 -33.13 40.15
CA THR A 56 -1.57 -32.33 40.31
C THR A 56 -0.77 -32.43 39.01
N LEU A 57 -0.63 -31.32 38.31
CA LEU A 57 0.13 -31.25 37.07
C LEU A 57 1.58 -31.55 37.41
N THR A 58 2.16 -32.56 36.76
CA THR A 58 3.55 -32.99 37.00
C THR A 58 4.59 -31.90 36.71
N ASN A 59 4.21 -30.87 35.96
CA ASN A 59 5.07 -29.74 35.58
C ASN A 59 4.38 -28.39 35.80
N GLU A 60 3.85 -28.15 37.00
CA GLU A 60 3.11 -26.92 37.35
C GLU A 60 3.89 -25.64 37.01
N GLU A 61 5.21 -25.62 37.22
CA GLU A 61 6.05 -24.44 36.92
C GLU A 61 6.09 -24.13 35.42
N PHE A 62 6.16 -25.15 34.56
CA PHE A 62 6.17 -24.96 33.11
C PHE A 62 4.84 -24.38 32.61
N PHE A 63 3.71 -24.92 33.07
CA PHE A 63 2.39 -24.43 32.70
C PHE A 63 2.14 -23.03 33.25
N SER A 64 2.53 -22.77 34.49
CA SER A 64 2.39 -21.46 35.13
C SER A 64 3.21 -20.40 34.38
N HIS A 65 4.43 -20.73 33.97
CA HIS A 65 5.27 -19.82 33.19
C HIS A 65 4.64 -19.50 31.84
N GLN A 66 4.25 -20.51 31.06
CA GLN A 66 3.65 -20.29 29.73
C GLN A 66 2.31 -19.56 29.83
N LEU A 67 1.49 -19.86 30.85
CA LEU A 67 0.23 -19.18 31.06
C LEU A 67 0.45 -17.71 31.40
N ARG A 68 1.37 -17.41 32.33
CA ARG A 68 1.73 -16.05 32.70
C ARG A 68 2.30 -15.28 31.51
N GLU A 69 3.16 -15.91 30.72
CA GLU A 69 3.72 -15.31 29.51
C GLU A 69 2.63 -15.01 28.47
N ASN A 70 1.70 -15.94 28.26
CA ASN A 70 0.58 -15.71 27.34
C ASN A 70 -0.38 -14.60 27.82
N ILE A 71 -0.65 -14.52 29.12
CA ILE A 71 -1.46 -13.43 29.70
C ILE A 71 -0.76 -12.10 29.48
N VAL A 72 0.53 -12.00 29.80
CA VAL A 72 1.33 -10.78 29.58
C VAL A 72 1.34 -10.39 28.11
N ARG A 73 1.61 -11.34 27.20
CA ARG A 73 1.57 -11.09 25.75
C ARG A 73 0.22 -10.58 25.29
N ARG A 74 -0.89 -11.13 25.78
CA ARG A 74 -2.24 -10.71 25.39
C ARG A 74 -2.61 -9.33 25.95
N CYS A 75 -2.23 -9.04 27.19
CA CYS A 75 -2.40 -7.71 27.81
C CYS A 75 -1.55 -6.65 27.09
N ASP A 76 -0.30 -6.96 26.79
CA ASP A 76 0.62 -6.06 26.10
C ASP A 76 0.24 -5.85 24.64
N ALA A 77 -0.27 -6.88 23.95
CA ALA A 77 -0.77 -6.76 22.58
C ALA A 77 -1.94 -5.78 22.50
N GLY A 78 -2.92 -5.90 23.41
CA GLY A 78 -4.03 -4.95 23.51
C GLY A 78 -3.58 -3.52 23.83
N ALA A 79 -2.57 -3.36 24.68
CA ALA A 79 -2.00 -2.06 25.01
C ALA A 79 -1.17 -1.46 23.85
N ARG A 80 -0.43 -2.27 23.09
CA ARG A 80 0.38 -1.82 21.94
C ARG A 80 -0.47 -1.42 20.75
N GLU A 81 -1.53 -2.15 20.44
CA GLU A 81 -2.43 -1.80 19.33
C GLU A 81 -3.14 -0.45 19.56
N ALA A 82 -3.58 -0.19 20.80
CA ALA A 82 -4.22 1.07 21.17
C ALA A 82 -3.26 2.28 21.17
N ARG A 83 -1.97 2.06 21.45
CA ARG A 83 -0.97 3.15 21.57
C ARG A 83 -0.20 3.41 20.27
N SER A 84 -0.07 2.42 19.39
CA SER A 84 0.70 2.51 18.14
C SER A 84 -0.01 3.32 17.05
N THR A 85 -1.33 3.19 16.94
CA THR A 85 -2.13 3.82 15.87
C THR A 85 -2.30 5.33 16.04
N TRP A 86 -2.35 5.84 17.27
CA TRP A 86 -2.53 7.28 17.50
C TRP A 86 -1.34 8.11 16.97
N TRP A 87 -0.11 7.63 17.14
CA TRP A 87 1.09 8.43 16.81
C TRP A 87 1.65 8.20 15.41
N THR A 88 1.36 7.05 14.79
CA THR A 88 1.90 6.70 13.46
C THR A 88 1.10 7.28 12.30
N ILE A 89 -0.23 7.36 12.41
CA ILE A 89 -1.10 7.88 11.33
C ILE A 89 -0.84 9.36 11.03
N PRO A 90 -0.73 10.27 12.02
CA PRO A 90 -0.44 11.68 11.74
C PRO A 90 0.95 11.87 11.14
N ARG A 91 1.96 11.14 11.64
CA ARG A 91 3.33 11.24 11.14
C ARG A 91 3.44 10.76 9.70
N LEU A 92 2.74 9.68 9.34
CA LEU A 92 2.71 9.17 7.96
C LEU A 92 2.10 10.20 7.00
N LEU A 93 0.99 10.83 7.40
CA LEU A 93 0.34 11.90 6.63
C LEU A 93 1.26 13.10 6.42
N TRP A 94 1.94 13.56 7.47
CA TRP A 94 2.91 14.67 7.38
C TRP A 94 4.12 14.33 6.50
N THR A 95 4.67 13.10 6.61
CA THR A 95 5.78 12.68 5.74
C THR A 95 5.35 12.52 4.29
N GLY A 96 4.13 12.04 4.04
CA GLY A 96 3.57 11.93 2.70
C GLY A 96 3.34 13.31 2.06
N ALA A 97 2.75 14.24 2.81
CA ALA A 97 2.54 15.61 2.36
C ALA A 97 3.87 16.33 2.08
N ALA A 98 4.87 16.16 2.94
CA ALA A 98 6.19 16.75 2.74
C ALA A 98 6.89 16.20 1.48
N SER A 99 6.84 14.88 1.26
CA SER A 99 7.38 14.25 0.06
C SER A 99 6.69 14.74 -1.22
N LEU A 100 5.35 14.83 -1.21
CA LEU A 100 4.56 15.34 -2.32
C LEU A 100 4.88 16.81 -2.63
N ALA A 101 5.03 17.65 -1.61
CA ALA A 101 5.38 19.06 -1.78
C ALA A 101 6.77 19.23 -2.40
N VAL A 102 7.77 18.47 -1.91
CA VAL A 102 9.13 18.48 -2.48
C VAL A 102 9.10 18.04 -3.95
N PHE A 103 8.38 16.95 -4.26
CA PHE A 103 8.22 16.47 -5.62
C PHE A 103 7.58 17.52 -6.55
N LEU A 104 6.53 18.20 -6.08
CA LEU A 104 5.88 19.27 -6.85
C LEU A 104 6.82 20.45 -7.11
N VAL A 105 7.59 20.88 -6.10
CA VAL A 105 8.59 21.95 -6.26
C VAL A 105 9.62 21.56 -7.31
N PHE A 106 10.19 20.35 -7.24
CA PHE A 106 11.15 19.87 -8.24
C PHE A 106 10.52 19.77 -9.64
N THR A 107 9.29 19.29 -9.74
CA THR A 107 8.60 19.17 -11.02
C THR A 107 8.37 20.54 -11.66
N VAL A 108 7.96 21.54 -10.88
CA VAL A 108 7.77 22.91 -11.36
C VAL A 108 9.10 23.54 -11.78
N VAL A 109 10.17 23.39 -10.98
CA VAL A 109 11.51 23.91 -11.33
C VAL A 109 12.02 23.29 -12.63
N VAL A 110 11.94 21.95 -12.77
CA VAL A 110 12.40 21.24 -13.98
C VAL A 110 11.55 21.59 -15.21
N MET A 111 10.24 21.77 -15.04
CA MET A 111 9.37 22.20 -16.13
C MET A 111 9.57 23.68 -16.51
N HIS A 112 9.92 24.54 -15.56
CA HIS A 112 10.22 25.94 -15.81
C HIS A 112 11.60 26.14 -16.47
N GLU A 113 12.58 25.28 -16.19
CA GLU A 113 13.84 25.25 -16.93
C GLU A 113 13.65 24.80 -18.38
N LYS A 114 12.65 23.95 -18.64
CA LYS A 114 12.22 23.57 -20.00
C LYS A 114 11.37 24.68 -20.62
N ASN A 115 12.02 25.80 -20.95
CA ASN A 115 11.47 26.75 -21.90
C ASN A 115 11.07 26.03 -23.20
N PRO A 116 9.84 26.18 -23.72
CA PRO A 116 9.44 25.61 -25.01
C PRO A 116 10.12 26.28 -26.21
N ALA A 117 11.05 27.22 -25.97
CA ALA A 117 11.82 27.91 -27.01
C ALA A 117 13.04 27.11 -27.51
N GLU A 118 13.39 26.00 -26.87
CA GLU A 118 14.47 25.11 -27.30
C GLU A 118 13.95 23.81 -27.95
N GLU A 119 12.97 23.92 -28.85
CA GLU A 119 12.78 22.88 -29.87
C GLU A 119 14.01 22.84 -30.79
N SER A 120 15.00 22.08 -30.35
CA SER A 120 16.01 21.39 -31.16
C SER A 120 16.75 22.26 -32.19
N GLN A 121 17.77 22.99 -31.72
CA GLN A 121 18.89 23.48 -32.55
C GLN A 121 19.71 22.35 -33.23
N TYR A 122 19.29 21.08 -33.10
CA TYR A 122 19.97 19.90 -33.65
C TYR A 122 19.13 19.12 -34.66
N LEU A 123 18.00 19.66 -35.16
CA LEU A 123 17.25 18.99 -36.22
C LEU A 123 17.95 19.19 -37.59
N THR A 124 19.06 18.50 -37.81
CA THR A 124 19.63 18.31 -39.15
C THR A 124 18.70 17.41 -39.95
N GLN A 125 17.82 18.01 -40.73
CA GLN A 125 16.96 17.30 -41.68
C GLN A 125 17.81 16.86 -42.87
N ILE A 126 18.28 15.61 -42.84
CA ILE A 126 19.06 15.01 -43.92
C ILE A 126 18.08 14.60 -45.04
N LEU A 127 17.95 15.45 -46.07
CA LEU A 127 17.25 15.09 -47.29
C LEU A 127 18.22 14.37 -48.23
N ASN A 128 17.99 13.09 -48.46
CA ASN A 128 18.66 12.31 -49.51
C ASN A 128 17.83 12.42 -50.79
N ALA A 129 18.35 13.14 -51.80
CA ALA A 129 17.78 13.13 -53.15
C ALA A 129 18.68 12.27 -54.05
N ARG A 130 18.12 11.19 -54.62
CA ARG A 130 18.83 10.44 -55.68
C ARG A 130 18.77 11.22 -56.97
N VAL A 131 19.94 11.41 -57.59
CA VAL A 131 20.08 12.00 -58.92
C VAL A 131 19.74 10.94 -59.97
N ASP A 132 19.15 11.37 -61.09
CA ASP A 132 18.70 10.53 -62.20
C ASP A 132 19.80 9.58 -62.69
N PRO A 133 19.59 8.24 -62.68
CA PRO A 133 20.64 7.24 -62.88
C PRO A 133 21.26 7.20 -64.29
N VAL A 134 20.75 7.95 -65.26
CA VAL A 134 21.27 7.95 -66.63
C VAL A 134 22.58 8.76 -66.77
N VAL A 135 22.87 9.70 -65.86
CA VAL A 135 24.04 10.60 -65.96
C VAL A 135 25.17 10.21 -64.99
N SER A 136 24.87 9.60 -63.84
CA SER A 136 25.90 9.16 -62.88
C SER A 136 25.39 8.05 -61.95
N PRO A 137 25.78 6.78 -62.13
CA PRO A 137 25.17 5.64 -61.44
C PRO A 137 25.52 5.52 -59.94
N ASN A 138 26.51 6.26 -59.44
CA ASN A 138 27.00 6.18 -58.06
C ASN A 138 27.01 7.53 -57.31
N ALA A 139 26.30 8.55 -57.81
CA ALA A 139 26.32 9.86 -57.16
C ALA A 139 25.23 9.98 -56.08
N SER A 140 25.61 10.38 -54.87
CA SER A 140 24.70 10.74 -53.78
C SER A 140 24.86 12.22 -53.43
N LEU A 141 23.74 12.89 -53.14
CA LEU A 141 23.72 14.32 -52.84
C LEU A 141 23.01 14.53 -51.49
N SER A 142 23.75 14.99 -50.50
CA SER A 142 23.28 15.26 -49.14
C SER A 142 23.26 16.77 -48.91
N ILE A 143 22.09 17.31 -48.59
CA ILE A 143 21.91 18.75 -48.38
C ILE A 143 21.81 19.04 -46.88
N PHE A 144 22.69 19.90 -46.38
CA PHE A 144 22.68 20.38 -45.01
C PHE A 144 22.25 21.85 -45.01
N LYS A 145 21.13 22.15 -44.36
CA LYS A 145 20.59 23.51 -44.28
C LYS A 145 20.61 23.99 -42.83
N VAL A 146 21.45 24.98 -42.53
CA VAL A 146 21.51 25.60 -41.20
C VAL A 146 20.67 26.87 -41.24
N LYS A 147 19.59 26.91 -40.45
CA LYS A 147 18.56 27.97 -40.51
C LYS A 147 19.04 29.32 -39.96
N GLN A 148 20.10 29.36 -39.14
CA GLN A 148 20.58 30.58 -38.48
C GLN A 148 21.45 31.48 -39.38
N ASP A 149 22.21 30.93 -40.32
CA ASP A 149 23.15 31.73 -41.15
C ASP A 149 22.80 31.77 -42.66
N ARG A 150 21.65 31.22 -43.07
CA ARG A 150 21.26 31.05 -44.49
C ARG A 150 22.30 30.33 -45.36
N VAL A 151 23.23 29.59 -44.76
CA VAL A 151 24.20 28.77 -45.50
C VAL A 151 23.61 27.40 -45.78
N THR A 152 23.60 27.01 -47.05
CA THR A 152 23.23 25.66 -47.48
C THR A 152 24.49 24.97 -47.96
N VAL A 153 24.89 23.91 -47.26
CA VAL A 153 26.06 23.11 -47.61
C VAL A 153 25.58 21.88 -48.37
N LEU A 154 26.07 21.73 -49.59
CA LEU A 154 25.76 20.61 -50.47
C LEU A 154 26.96 19.66 -50.45
N TRP A 155 26.79 18.46 -49.91
CA TRP A 155 27.81 17.42 -49.91
C TRP A 155 27.50 16.43 -51.02
N THR A 156 28.39 16.33 -52.00
CA THR A 156 28.24 15.45 -53.15
C THR A 156 29.32 14.39 -53.14
N GLU A 157 28.92 13.12 -53.22
CA GLU A 157 29.83 11.99 -53.23
C GLU A 157 29.61 11.18 -54.51
N GLY A 158 30.68 10.86 -55.25
CA GLY A 158 30.60 10.04 -56.46
C GLY A 158 30.26 10.77 -57.77
N LEU A 159 30.31 12.11 -57.82
CA LEU A 159 30.24 12.84 -59.09
C LEU A 159 31.58 12.80 -59.83
N GLN A 160 31.56 12.35 -61.09
CA GLN A 160 32.76 12.23 -61.93
C GLN A 160 33.30 13.58 -62.43
N SER A 161 32.45 14.62 -62.48
CA SER A 161 32.85 16.01 -62.73
C SER A 161 31.85 16.98 -62.11
N LEU A 162 32.33 18.10 -61.56
CA LEU A 162 31.49 19.22 -61.15
C LEU A 162 31.31 20.17 -62.36
N PRO A 163 30.08 20.61 -62.68
CA PRO A 163 29.85 21.62 -63.73
C PRO A 163 30.60 22.91 -63.38
N ALA A 164 31.33 23.49 -64.34
CA ALA A 164 32.22 24.65 -64.10
C ALA A 164 31.49 25.93 -63.60
N ASP A 165 30.16 25.96 -63.65
CA ASP A 165 29.32 27.10 -63.25
C ASP A 165 28.84 27.07 -61.79
N TYR A 166 29.35 26.17 -60.95
CA TYR A 166 28.90 26.06 -59.55
C TYR A 166 29.22 27.27 -58.65
N ALA A 167 30.05 28.20 -59.11
CA ALA A 167 30.47 29.39 -58.37
C ALA A 167 30.18 30.71 -59.12
N ALA A 168 29.18 30.73 -60.00
CA ALA A 168 28.75 31.94 -60.69
C ALA A 168 27.49 32.55 -60.05
N LYS A 169 27.74 33.59 -59.24
CA LYS A 169 26.86 34.68 -58.78
C LYS A 169 25.87 34.42 -57.62
#